data_AF-A0A3M5VK05-F1
#
_entry.id   AF-A0A3M5VK05-F1
#
_cell.length_a   1.000
_cell.length_b   1.000
_cell.length_c   1.000
_cell.angle_alpha   90.00
_cell.angle_beta   90.00
_cell.angle_gamma   90.00
#
_symmetry.space_group_name_H-M   'P 1'
#
loop_
_entity.id
_entity.type
_entity.pdbx_description
1 polymer ?
#
loop_
_entity_poly.entity_id
_entity_poly.type
_entity_poly.pdbx_seq_one_letter_code
_entity_poly.pdbx_strand_id
1 'polypeptide(L)'
;MARTKASATESIDLPQLDGEMLTASQNLMASNSSAVLIQFGDGLPYDRTRLVNEARFYMAQSAEAMLEAGKRLIVLKENEAHGEFSSIVEEQLGMALRTAQLMMKASVKYLSPQLQSKAQALAHLGKTKLFELIAEDDEDLAALADGGTVAGLVLEDIDRMTSRELRAALRDSRENHKAQGEVLAKRSSDLQKTKDELAIAHNRIQSQPADVVIKELRLEVTALAFEFESTALGALREGFTKMAQHGSESGHDHRAFQADLIRQLEVSLATIRSEFHLPARQGDSDPIWMEKAEI
;
A
#
# COMPACT_ATOMS: atom_id res chain seq x y z
N MET A 1 62.49 -7.68 9.86
CA MET A 1 61.14 -7.26 10.29
C MET A 1 61.26 -5.93 11.02
N ALA A 2 61.24 -4.80 10.31
CA ALA A 2 61.27 -3.47 10.92
C ALA A 2 59.96 -2.75 10.60
N ARG A 3 59.18 -2.45 11.65
CA ARG A 3 57.93 -1.68 11.56
C ARG A 3 58.25 -0.24 11.15
N THR A 4 57.68 0.21 10.04
CA THR A 4 57.58 1.63 9.67
C THR A 4 56.69 2.34 10.69
N LYS A 5 57.25 3.35 11.35
CA LYS A 5 56.56 4.20 12.32
C LYS A 5 55.60 5.12 11.56
N ALA A 6 54.31 5.00 11.80
CA ALA A 6 53.29 5.90 11.25
C ALA A 6 53.61 7.35 11.69
N SER A 7 53.67 8.28 10.73
CA SER A 7 53.81 9.70 11.03
C SER A 7 52.51 10.21 11.65
N ALA A 8 52.65 10.97 12.75
CA ALA A 8 51.54 11.60 13.44
C ALA A 8 50.74 12.50 12.48
N THR A 9 49.42 12.34 12.49
CA THR A 9 48.46 13.22 11.82
C THR A 9 48.65 14.65 12.33
N GLU A 10 48.84 15.61 11.42
CA GLU A 10 48.90 17.04 11.76
C GLU A 10 47.63 17.45 12.50
N SER A 11 47.81 18.06 13.67
CA SER A 11 46.73 18.69 14.43
C SER A 11 46.15 19.83 13.60
N ILE A 12 44.88 19.71 13.21
CA ILE A 12 44.13 20.82 12.61
C ILE A 12 43.99 21.90 13.67
N ASP A 13 44.73 22.99 13.53
CA ASP A 13 44.67 24.14 14.42
C ASP A 13 43.36 24.90 14.13
N LEU A 14 42.37 24.75 15.01
CA LEU A 14 41.12 25.49 14.89
C LEU A 14 41.41 26.96 15.19
N PRO A 15 40.93 27.91 14.36
CA PRO A 15 41.15 29.33 14.61
C PRO A 15 40.63 29.71 15.99
N GLN A 16 41.42 30.50 16.74
CA GLN A 16 41.02 30.98 18.06
C GLN A 16 39.71 31.77 17.97
N LEU A 17 38.78 31.45 18.88
CA LEU A 17 37.51 32.17 18.99
C LEU A 17 37.79 33.63 19.39
N ASP A 18 37.59 34.56 18.47
CA ASP A 18 37.73 35.99 18.74
C ASP A 18 36.49 36.52 19.50
N GLY A 19 36.67 36.67 20.82
CA GLY A 19 35.61 37.15 21.72
C GLY A 19 35.15 38.58 21.45
N GLU A 20 36.02 39.44 20.90
CA GLU A 20 35.66 40.83 20.55
C GLU A 20 34.74 40.84 19.33
N MET A 21 35.06 40.05 18.31
CA MET A 21 34.22 39.88 17.12
C MET A 21 32.85 39.28 17.45
N LEU A 22 32.79 38.29 18.35
CA LEU A 22 31.51 37.72 18.80
C LEU A 22 30.65 38.76 19.54
N THR A 23 31.26 39.56 20.42
CA THR A 23 30.56 40.61 21.16
C THR A 23 30.08 41.74 20.24
N ALA A 24 30.92 42.16 19.29
CA ALA A 24 30.54 43.14 18.26
C ALA A 24 29.37 42.64 17.40
N SER A 25 29.41 41.37 17.00
CA SER A 25 28.33 40.71 16.25
C SER A 25 27.02 40.67 17.04
N GLN A 26 27.07 40.29 18.32
CA GLN A 26 25.90 40.27 19.21
C GLN A 26 25.29 41.67 19.39
N ASN A 27 26.12 42.69 19.60
CA ASN A 27 25.67 44.08 19.72
C ASN A 27 25.01 44.58 18.43
N LEU A 28 25.58 44.23 17.26
CA LEU A 28 24.98 44.54 15.96
C LEU A 28 23.63 43.85 15.78
N MET A 29 23.53 42.56 16.13
CA MET A 29 22.27 41.82 16.08
C MET A 29 21.20 42.42 17.01
N ALA A 30 21.58 42.79 18.24
CA ALA A 30 20.68 43.44 19.19
C ALA A 30 20.19 44.79 18.66
N SER A 31 21.09 45.63 18.14
CA SER A 31 20.76 46.91 17.51
C SER A 31 19.80 46.73 16.33
N ASN A 32 20.11 45.79 15.42
CA ASN A 32 19.27 45.49 14.27
C ASN A 32 17.88 45.00 14.70
N SER A 33 17.81 44.07 15.65
CA SER A 33 16.52 43.55 16.14
C SER A 33 15.66 44.63 16.80
N SER A 34 16.29 45.54 17.55
CA SER A 34 15.62 46.68 18.17
C SER A 34 15.09 47.65 17.12
N ALA A 35 15.89 48.00 16.11
CA ALA A 35 15.47 48.86 15.02
C ALA A 35 14.27 48.27 14.23
N VAL A 36 14.31 46.96 13.95
CA VAL A 36 13.20 46.25 13.29
C VAL A 36 11.94 46.27 14.16
N LEU A 37 12.06 46.05 15.47
CA LEU A 37 10.92 46.06 16.39
C LEU A 37 10.33 47.47 16.54
N ILE A 38 11.15 48.53 16.53
CA ILE A 38 10.67 49.92 16.54
C ILE A 38 9.89 50.21 15.25
N GLN A 39 10.36 49.72 14.11
CA GLN A 39 9.75 50.00 12.81
C GLN A 39 8.49 49.18 12.54
N PHE A 40 8.46 47.89 12.93
CA PHE A 40 7.42 46.93 12.54
C PHE A 40 6.74 46.22 13.72
N GLY A 41 7.13 46.53 14.96
CA GLY A 41 6.58 45.88 16.16
C GLY A 41 5.30 46.49 16.70
N ASP A 42 4.75 47.52 16.02
CA ASP A 42 3.52 48.23 16.41
C ASP A 42 3.52 48.72 17.87
N GLY A 43 4.71 49.08 18.39
CA GLY A 43 4.88 49.52 19.77
C GLY A 43 4.80 48.39 20.82
N LEU A 44 4.71 47.13 20.40
CA LEU A 44 4.66 45.97 21.29
C LEU A 44 6.03 45.27 21.38
N PRO A 45 6.35 44.64 22.54
CA PRO A 45 7.51 43.76 22.65
C PRO A 45 7.44 42.56 21.70
N TYR A 46 8.61 41.99 21.39
CA TYR A 46 8.69 40.74 20.63
C TYR A 46 8.05 39.60 21.41
N ASP A 47 7.03 38.99 20.82
CA ASP A 47 6.43 37.73 21.25
C ASP A 47 6.27 36.85 20.00
N ARG A 48 7.02 35.75 19.95
CA ARG A 48 7.02 34.82 18.83
C ARG A 48 5.63 34.25 18.56
N THR A 49 4.90 33.86 19.60
CA THR A 49 3.59 33.20 19.46
C THR A 49 2.57 34.18 18.89
N ARG A 50 2.56 35.42 19.41
CA ARG A 50 1.72 36.50 18.90
C ARG A 50 1.99 36.78 17.43
N LEU A 51 3.24 37.05 17.06
CA LEU A 51 3.62 37.39 15.68
C LEU A 51 3.32 36.27 14.69
N VAL A 52 3.53 35.00 15.08
CA VAL A 52 3.18 33.85 14.23
C VAL A 52 1.67 33.76 14.02
N ASN A 53 0.86 33.99 15.06
CA ASN A 53 -0.59 33.93 14.95
C ASN A 53 -1.15 35.10 14.12
N GLU A 54 -0.62 36.31 14.29
CA GLU A 54 -0.96 37.48 13.46
C GLU A 54 -0.60 37.24 11.99
N ALA A 55 0.60 36.72 11.71
CA ALA A 55 1.01 36.37 10.35
C ALA A 55 0.08 35.32 9.74
N ARG A 56 -0.26 34.25 10.46
CA ARG A 56 -1.22 33.23 10.00
C ARG A 56 -2.60 33.83 9.72
N PHE A 57 -3.08 34.73 10.57
CA PHE A 57 -4.35 35.41 10.37
C PHE A 57 -4.37 36.18 9.04
N TYR A 58 -3.34 36.99 8.76
CA TYR A 58 -3.25 37.71 7.50
C TYR A 58 -3.05 36.77 6.29
N MET A 59 -2.35 35.65 6.46
CA MET A 59 -2.25 34.63 5.42
C MET A 59 -3.62 34.02 5.08
N ALA A 60 -4.43 33.72 6.09
CA ALA A 60 -5.79 33.20 5.92
C ALA A 60 -6.70 34.23 5.25
N GLN A 61 -6.70 35.47 5.75
CA GLN A 61 -7.44 36.58 5.13
C GLN A 61 -7.03 36.79 3.68
N SER A 62 -5.73 36.65 3.37
CA SER A 62 -5.24 36.76 2.00
C SER A 62 -5.77 35.64 1.10
N ALA A 63 -5.95 34.43 1.63
CA ALA A 63 -6.54 33.30 0.91
C ALA A 63 -8.04 33.51 0.65
N GLU A 64 -8.79 34.02 1.65
CA GLU A 64 -10.20 34.41 1.46
C GLU A 64 -10.34 35.52 0.41
N ALA A 65 -9.53 36.57 0.51
CA ALA A 65 -9.52 37.66 -0.47
C ALA A 65 -9.18 37.16 -1.89
N MET A 66 -8.30 36.15 -2.01
CA MET A 66 -7.97 35.52 -3.28
C MET A 66 -9.17 34.78 -3.88
N LEU A 67 -9.96 34.06 -3.08
CA LEU A 67 -11.18 33.39 -3.55
C LEU A 67 -12.26 34.42 -3.97
N GLU A 68 -12.42 35.50 -3.20
CA GLU A 68 -13.34 36.57 -3.57
C GLU A 68 -12.90 37.29 -4.87
N ALA A 69 -11.60 37.55 -5.04
CA ALA A 69 -11.07 38.11 -6.28
C ALA A 69 -11.28 37.15 -7.47
N GLY A 70 -11.05 35.84 -7.29
CA GLY A 70 -11.29 34.85 -8.33
C GLY A 70 -12.77 34.74 -8.74
N LYS A 71 -13.72 34.91 -7.81
CA LYS A 71 -15.15 35.08 -8.14
C LYS A 71 -15.40 36.25 -9.09
N ARG A 72 -14.78 37.40 -8.84
CA ARG A 72 -14.92 38.60 -9.70
C ARG A 72 -14.24 38.41 -11.05
N LEU A 73 -13.11 37.70 -11.10
CA LEU A 73 -12.45 37.33 -12.35
C LEU A 73 -13.31 36.39 -13.21
N ILE A 74 -14.06 35.46 -12.60
CA ILE A 74 -15.03 34.62 -13.32
C ILE A 74 -16.12 35.48 -13.96
N VAL A 75 -16.69 36.42 -13.19
CA VAL A 75 -17.72 37.33 -13.70
C VAL A 75 -17.17 38.19 -14.84
N LEU A 76 -15.98 38.78 -14.69
CA LEU A 76 -15.33 39.54 -15.76
C LEU A 76 -15.15 38.67 -17.01
N LYS A 77 -14.57 37.48 -16.88
CA LYS A 77 -14.31 36.60 -18.03
C LYS A 77 -15.56 36.25 -18.84
N GLU A 78 -16.70 36.12 -18.18
CA GLU A 78 -17.98 35.79 -18.83
C GLU A 78 -18.61 36.98 -19.56
N ASN A 79 -18.29 38.22 -19.12
CA ASN A 79 -18.91 39.44 -19.66
C ASN A 79 -18.03 40.18 -20.67
N GLU A 80 -16.74 39.85 -20.75
CA GLU A 80 -15.79 40.52 -21.65
C GLU A 80 -15.64 39.81 -23.00
N ALA A 81 -15.35 40.59 -24.04
CA ALA A 81 -15.09 40.06 -25.37
C ALA A 81 -13.78 39.24 -25.43
N HIS A 82 -13.60 38.46 -26.50
CA HIS A 82 -12.38 37.67 -26.69
C HIS A 82 -11.14 38.58 -26.71
N GLY A 83 -10.18 38.33 -25.81
CA GLY A 83 -8.94 39.11 -25.68
C GLY A 83 -9.00 40.20 -24.60
N GLU A 84 -10.16 40.84 -24.39
CA GLU A 84 -10.32 41.94 -23.44
C GLU A 84 -10.06 41.51 -21.99
N PHE A 85 -10.52 40.32 -21.60
CA PHE A 85 -10.23 39.78 -20.27
C PHE A 85 -8.72 39.69 -19.98
N SER A 86 -7.92 39.29 -20.97
CA SER A 86 -6.47 39.19 -20.81
C SER A 86 -5.85 40.57 -20.62
N SER A 87 -6.26 41.56 -21.41
CA SER A 87 -5.83 42.95 -21.26
C SER A 87 -6.21 43.54 -19.91
N ILE A 88 -7.44 43.32 -19.42
CA ILE A 88 -7.86 43.78 -18.09
C ILE A 88 -6.98 43.16 -17.00
N VAL A 89 -6.73 41.86 -17.06
CA VAL A 89 -5.93 41.14 -16.06
C VAL A 89 -4.47 41.63 -16.05
N GLU A 90 -3.86 41.82 -17.20
CA GLU A 90 -2.45 42.18 -17.32
C GLU A 90 -2.21 43.68 -17.13
N GLU A 91 -3.02 44.54 -17.74
CA GLU A 91 -2.80 45.98 -17.79
C GLU A 91 -3.46 46.73 -16.62
N GLN A 92 -4.68 46.34 -16.22
CA GLN A 92 -5.42 47.05 -15.17
C GLN A 92 -5.24 46.43 -13.78
N LEU A 93 -5.26 45.09 -13.70
CA LEU A 93 -5.07 44.36 -12.44
C LEU A 93 -3.60 44.04 -12.15
N GLY A 94 -2.72 44.20 -13.12
CA GLY A 94 -1.27 44.05 -12.94
C GLY A 94 -0.82 42.65 -12.54
N MET A 95 -1.52 41.60 -12.99
CA MET A 95 -1.18 40.22 -12.66
C MET A 95 -1.11 39.33 -13.89
N ALA A 96 -0.30 38.26 -13.81
CA ALA A 96 -0.19 37.30 -14.90
C ALA A 96 -1.52 36.56 -15.10
N LEU A 97 -1.90 36.35 -16.37
CA LEU A 97 -3.12 35.61 -16.74
C LEU A 97 -3.22 34.23 -16.05
N ARG A 98 -2.09 33.53 -15.92
CA ARG A 98 -2.03 32.23 -15.24
C ARG A 98 -2.41 32.31 -13.76
N THR A 99 -2.05 33.41 -13.09
CA THR A 99 -2.43 33.64 -11.68
C THR A 99 -3.93 33.88 -11.57
N ALA A 100 -4.51 34.71 -12.45
CA ALA A 100 -5.94 34.92 -12.51
C ALA A 100 -6.71 33.61 -12.74
N GLN A 101 -6.27 32.79 -13.69
CA GLN A 101 -6.85 31.46 -13.95
C GLN A 101 -6.80 30.53 -12.73
N LEU A 102 -5.67 30.51 -11.99
CA LEU A 102 -5.55 29.73 -10.76
C LEU A 102 -6.52 30.22 -9.68
N MET A 103 -6.65 31.54 -9.50
CA MET A 103 -7.60 32.14 -8.55
C MET A 103 -9.05 31.79 -8.91
N MET A 104 -9.42 31.89 -10.19
CA MET A 104 -10.73 31.49 -10.68
C MET A 104 -10.99 30.01 -10.39
N LYS A 105 -10.04 29.12 -10.70
CA LYS A 105 -10.16 27.68 -10.43
C LYS A 105 -10.32 27.39 -8.94
N ALA A 106 -9.53 28.05 -8.09
CA ALA A 106 -9.65 27.93 -6.64
C ALA A 106 -11.03 28.40 -6.16
N SER A 107 -11.55 29.48 -6.73
CA SER A 107 -12.87 30.03 -6.37
C SER A 107 -14.00 29.09 -6.75
N VAL A 108 -13.98 28.53 -7.97
CA VAL A 108 -14.95 27.51 -8.39
C VAL A 108 -14.93 26.31 -7.45
N LYS A 109 -13.74 25.87 -7.03
CA LYS A 109 -13.55 24.73 -6.13
C LYS A 109 -14.06 25.03 -4.71
N TYR A 110 -13.45 25.98 -4.02
CA TYR A 110 -13.68 26.20 -2.59
C TYR A 110 -14.96 26.96 -2.27
N LEU A 111 -15.56 27.64 -3.26
CA LEU A 111 -16.88 28.26 -3.11
C LEU A 111 -17.99 27.42 -3.76
N SER A 112 -17.73 26.13 -4.05
CA SER A 112 -18.77 25.19 -4.47
C SER A 112 -19.82 25.01 -3.36
N PRO A 113 -21.08 24.62 -3.66
CA PRO A 113 -22.09 24.41 -2.63
C PRO A 113 -21.67 23.43 -1.52
N GLN A 114 -20.81 22.47 -1.85
CA GLN A 114 -20.27 21.48 -0.90
C GLN A 114 -19.20 22.08 0.01
N LEU A 115 -18.30 22.91 -0.53
CA LEU A 115 -17.15 23.44 0.20
C LEU A 115 -17.34 24.86 0.75
N GLN A 116 -18.36 25.61 0.31
CA GLN A 116 -18.54 27.01 0.68
C GLN A 116 -18.61 27.24 2.20
N SER A 117 -19.31 26.37 2.92
CA SER A 117 -19.40 26.44 4.39
C SER A 117 -18.08 26.09 5.10
N LYS A 118 -17.16 25.43 4.39
CA LYS A 118 -15.85 24.98 4.88
C LYS A 118 -14.69 25.85 4.37
N ALA A 119 -14.97 26.80 3.47
CA ALA A 119 -13.97 27.63 2.82
C ALA A 119 -13.08 28.38 3.83
N GLN A 120 -13.66 28.89 4.91
CA GLN A 120 -12.91 29.59 5.97
C GLN A 120 -11.93 28.65 6.70
N ALA A 121 -12.37 27.43 7.03
CA ALA A 121 -11.51 26.45 7.70
C ALA A 121 -10.31 26.07 6.82
N LEU A 122 -10.55 25.86 5.53
CA LEU A 122 -9.50 25.56 4.55
C LEU A 122 -8.61 26.77 4.27
N ALA A 123 -9.15 27.99 4.27
CA ALA A 123 -8.41 29.22 4.05
C ALA A 123 -7.32 29.46 5.11
N HIS A 124 -7.48 28.91 6.31
CA HIS A 124 -6.46 28.95 7.36
C HIS A 124 -5.09 28.40 6.90
N LEU A 125 -5.09 27.43 5.98
CA LEU A 125 -3.88 26.85 5.41
C LEU A 125 -3.10 27.84 4.51
N GLY A 126 -3.73 28.93 4.09
CA GLY A 126 -3.16 29.93 3.19
C GLY A 126 -3.17 29.55 1.70
N LYS A 127 -2.95 30.55 0.85
CA LYS A 127 -3.08 30.48 -0.62
C LYS A 127 -2.35 29.30 -1.26
N THR A 128 -1.09 29.10 -0.89
CA THR A 128 -0.23 28.12 -1.55
C THR A 128 -0.70 26.70 -1.28
N LYS A 129 -1.11 26.39 -0.05
CA LYS A 129 -1.63 25.05 0.30
C LYS A 129 -3.00 24.80 -0.32
N LEU A 130 -3.85 25.82 -0.39
CA LEU A 130 -5.09 25.75 -1.16
C LEU A 130 -4.82 25.39 -2.63
N PHE A 131 -3.79 25.96 -3.28
CA PHE A 131 -3.49 25.60 -4.66
C PHE A 131 -3.03 24.14 -4.83
N GLU A 132 -2.29 23.59 -3.88
CA GLU A 132 -1.89 22.17 -3.92
C GLU A 132 -3.11 21.24 -3.78
N LEU A 133 -4.07 21.61 -2.91
CA LEU A 133 -5.26 20.84 -2.58
C LEU A 133 -6.38 20.91 -3.65
N ILE A 134 -6.27 21.79 -4.65
CA ILE A 134 -7.31 21.96 -5.69
C ILE A 134 -7.66 20.66 -6.43
N ALA A 135 -6.70 19.74 -6.54
CA ALA A 135 -6.85 18.50 -7.28
C ALA A 135 -7.40 17.34 -6.44
N GLU A 136 -7.61 17.53 -5.15
CA GLU A 136 -8.27 16.55 -4.27
C GLU A 136 -9.79 16.64 -4.42
N ASP A 137 -10.52 15.58 -4.06
CA ASP A 137 -11.97 15.52 -4.21
C ASP A 137 -12.70 16.42 -3.21
N ASP A 138 -13.88 16.93 -3.58
CA ASP A 138 -14.67 17.83 -2.72
C ASP A 138 -15.07 17.13 -1.40
N GLU A 139 -15.34 15.82 -1.45
CA GLU A 139 -15.66 15.01 -0.27
C GLU A 139 -14.48 14.91 0.70
N ASP A 140 -13.27 14.64 0.18
CA ASP A 140 -12.06 14.55 1.00
C ASP A 140 -11.69 15.91 1.61
N LEU A 141 -11.86 17.01 0.86
CA LEU A 141 -11.63 18.36 1.36
C LEU A 141 -12.66 18.79 2.41
N ALA A 142 -13.93 18.40 2.23
CA ALA A 142 -14.96 18.61 3.23
C ALA A 142 -14.65 17.82 4.51
N ALA A 143 -14.25 16.55 4.36
CA ALA A 143 -13.84 15.70 5.47
C ALA A 143 -12.64 16.31 6.21
N LEU A 144 -11.62 16.79 5.49
CA LEU A 144 -10.45 17.47 6.08
C LEU A 144 -10.85 18.69 6.93
N ALA A 145 -11.79 19.50 6.44
CA ALA A 145 -12.31 20.65 7.18
C ALA A 145 -13.08 20.24 8.44
N ASP A 146 -13.67 19.04 8.45
CA ASP A 146 -14.39 18.44 9.57
C ASP A 146 -13.50 17.58 10.50
N GLY A 147 -12.18 17.63 10.33
CA GLY A 147 -11.20 16.91 11.16
C GLY A 147 -10.84 15.51 10.66
N GLY A 148 -11.29 15.14 9.46
CA GLY A 148 -10.82 13.99 8.70
C GLY A 148 -9.44 14.22 8.08
N THR A 149 -9.11 13.42 7.06
CA THR A 149 -7.78 13.41 6.45
C THR A 149 -7.83 13.48 4.94
N VAL A 150 -6.84 14.13 4.35
CA VAL A 150 -6.52 14.07 2.92
C VAL A 150 -5.12 13.47 2.79
N ALA A 151 -4.95 12.46 1.95
CA ALA A 151 -3.68 11.73 1.84
C ALA A 151 -3.11 11.24 3.19
N GLY A 152 -4.00 10.90 4.15
CA GLY A 152 -3.62 10.47 5.50
C GLY A 152 -3.15 11.60 6.43
N LEU A 153 -3.27 12.86 6.02
CA LEU A 153 -2.86 14.03 6.80
C LEU A 153 -4.09 14.76 7.34
N VAL A 154 -4.08 15.10 8.64
CA VAL A 154 -5.10 15.99 9.22
C VAL A 154 -4.77 17.46 8.95
N LEU A 155 -5.74 18.35 9.15
CA LEU A 155 -5.57 19.79 8.89
C LEU A 155 -4.37 20.40 9.65
N GLU A 156 -4.13 19.96 10.88
CA GLU A 156 -3.00 20.43 11.71
C GLU A 156 -1.64 20.01 11.15
N ASP A 157 -1.52 18.79 10.61
CA ASP A 157 -0.29 18.32 9.97
C ASP A 157 0.01 19.15 8.73
N ILE A 158 -1.03 19.40 7.91
CA ILE A 158 -0.94 20.23 6.72
C ILE A 158 -0.56 21.66 7.08
N ASP A 159 -1.07 22.21 8.19
CA ASP A 159 -0.69 23.54 8.68
C ASP A 159 0.78 23.62 9.09
N ARG A 160 1.30 22.57 9.77
CA ARG A 160 2.67 22.52 10.27
C ARG A 160 3.73 22.33 9.18
N MET A 161 3.37 21.70 8.07
CA MET A 161 4.30 21.46 6.97
C MET A 161 4.33 22.60 5.96
N THR A 162 5.39 22.61 5.15
CA THR A 162 5.53 23.51 4.00
C THR A 162 4.64 23.05 2.83
N SER A 163 4.34 23.97 1.92
CA SER A 163 3.61 23.63 0.69
C SER A 163 4.35 22.62 -0.21
N ARG A 164 5.69 22.56 -0.10
CA ARG A 164 6.51 21.59 -0.85
C ARG A 164 6.34 20.17 -0.29
N GLU A 165 6.35 20.05 1.03
CA GLU A 165 6.10 18.77 1.71
C GLU A 165 4.67 18.28 1.44
N LEU A 166 3.68 19.18 1.51
CA LEU A 166 2.29 18.85 1.15
C LEU A 166 2.20 18.30 -0.28
N ARG A 167 2.81 19.00 -1.27
CA ARG A 167 2.81 18.54 -2.66
C ARG A 167 3.44 17.15 -2.81
N ALA A 168 4.53 16.88 -2.10
CA ALA A 168 5.18 15.58 -2.12
C ALA A 168 4.26 14.50 -1.53
N ALA A 169 3.66 14.75 -0.37
CA ALA A 169 2.74 13.82 0.27
C ALA A 169 1.50 13.50 -0.60
N LEU A 170 0.89 14.51 -1.22
CA LEU A 170 -0.24 14.31 -2.14
C LEU A 170 0.18 13.48 -3.36
N ARG A 171 1.39 13.72 -3.88
CA ARG A 171 1.93 12.96 -5.01
C ARG A 171 2.19 11.50 -4.64
N ASP A 172 2.87 11.26 -3.52
CA ASP A 172 3.20 9.93 -3.05
C ASP A 172 1.93 9.12 -2.77
N SER A 173 0.92 9.74 -2.16
CA SER A 173 -0.40 9.14 -1.96
C SER A 173 -1.03 8.69 -3.29
N ARG A 174 -1.08 9.58 -4.29
CA ARG A 174 -1.63 9.26 -5.62
C ARG A 174 -0.84 8.16 -6.34
N GLU A 175 0.49 8.19 -6.27
CA GLU A 175 1.35 7.17 -6.86
C GLU A 175 1.12 5.80 -6.17
N ASN A 176 0.97 5.77 -4.85
CA ASN A 176 0.63 4.56 -4.09
C ASN A 176 -0.75 4.01 -4.47
N HIS A 177 -1.77 4.86 -4.53
CA HIS A 177 -3.12 4.45 -4.95
C HIS A 177 -3.11 3.89 -6.37
N LYS A 178 -2.39 4.52 -7.29
CA LYS A 178 -2.24 4.04 -8.67
C LYS A 178 -1.55 2.67 -8.71
N ALA A 179 -0.42 2.52 -8.00
CA ALA A 179 0.31 1.26 -7.94
C ALA A 179 -0.54 0.12 -7.35
N GLN A 180 -1.30 0.39 -6.28
CA GLN A 180 -2.23 -0.58 -5.72
C GLN A 180 -3.33 -0.97 -6.73
N GLY A 181 -3.88 0.01 -7.45
CA GLY A 181 -4.87 -0.23 -8.51
C GLY A 181 -4.34 -1.12 -9.63
N GLU A 182 -3.11 -0.90 -10.08
CA GLU A 182 -2.46 -1.74 -11.10
C GLU A 182 -2.24 -3.18 -10.63
N VAL A 183 -1.80 -3.37 -9.37
CA VAL A 183 -1.64 -4.70 -8.78
C VAL A 183 -2.99 -5.42 -8.66
N LEU A 184 -4.03 -4.73 -8.22
CA LEU A 184 -5.38 -5.29 -8.11
C LEU A 184 -5.95 -5.64 -9.49
N ALA A 185 -5.78 -4.78 -10.48
CA ALA A 185 -6.22 -5.04 -11.85
C ALA A 185 -5.50 -6.27 -12.44
N LYS A 186 -4.18 -6.38 -12.23
CA LYS A 186 -3.40 -7.56 -12.65
C LYS A 186 -3.89 -8.83 -11.96
N ARG A 187 -4.05 -8.81 -10.64
CA ARG A 187 -4.57 -9.96 -9.87
C ARG A 187 -5.96 -10.38 -10.33
N SER A 188 -6.84 -9.41 -10.60
CA SER A 188 -8.19 -9.68 -11.12
C SER A 188 -8.15 -10.33 -12.50
N SER A 189 -7.28 -9.83 -13.40
CA SER A 189 -7.07 -10.42 -14.72
C SER A 189 -6.54 -11.85 -14.64
N ASP A 190 -5.53 -12.10 -13.80
CA ASP A 190 -4.95 -13.44 -13.62
C ASP A 190 -5.96 -14.40 -12.98
N LEU A 191 -6.78 -13.93 -12.03
CA LEU A 191 -7.86 -14.70 -11.43
C LEU A 191 -8.93 -15.07 -12.48
N GLN A 192 -9.28 -14.15 -13.37
CA GLN A 192 -10.23 -14.45 -14.44
C GLN A 192 -9.67 -15.51 -15.40
N LYS A 193 -8.39 -15.39 -15.81
CA LYS A 193 -7.74 -16.39 -16.66
C LYS A 193 -7.73 -17.78 -16.02
N THR A 194 -7.37 -17.88 -14.74
CA THR A 194 -7.34 -19.18 -14.05
C THR A 194 -8.75 -19.77 -13.90
N LYS A 195 -9.78 -18.94 -13.71
CA LYS A 195 -11.18 -19.40 -13.75
C LYS A 195 -11.57 -19.94 -15.12
N ASP A 196 -11.19 -19.25 -16.19
CA ASP A 196 -11.49 -19.67 -17.56
C ASP A 196 -10.76 -20.98 -17.89
N GLU A 197 -9.48 -21.11 -17.51
CA GLU A 197 -8.70 -22.34 -17.64
C GLU A 197 -9.31 -23.49 -16.85
N LEU A 198 -9.75 -23.25 -15.61
CA LEU A 198 -10.43 -24.25 -14.78
C LEU A 198 -11.75 -24.68 -15.42
N ALA A 199 -12.53 -23.75 -15.97
CA ALA A 199 -13.77 -24.07 -16.66
C ALA A 199 -13.52 -24.91 -17.93
N ILE A 200 -12.47 -24.59 -18.70
CA ILE A 200 -12.06 -25.39 -19.86
C ILE A 200 -11.61 -26.80 -19.42
N ALA A 201 -10.80 -26.91 -18.38
CA ALA A 201 -10.35 -28.20 -17.85
C ALA A 201 -11.54 -29.04 -17.35
N HIS A 202 -12.47 -28.43 -16.62
CA HIS A 202 -13.70 -29.08 -16.16
C HIS A 202 -14.57 -29.56 -17.33
N ASN A 203 -14.79 -28.72 -18.34
CA ASN A 203 -15.53 -29.09 -19.55
C ASN A 203 -14.82 -30.22 -20.32
N ARG A 204 -13.49 -30.19 -20.40
CA ARG A 204 -12.70 -31.25 -21.05
C ARG A 204 -12.86 -32.59 -20.35
N ILE A 205 -12.87 -32.61 -19.01
CA ILE A 205 -13.12 -33.83 -18.22
C ILE A 205 -14.55 -34.33 -18.46
N GLN A 206 -15.53 -33.42 -18.52
CA GLN A 206 -16.93 -33.78 -18.80
C GLN A 206 -17.18 -34.22 -20.25
N SER A 207 -16.39 -33.76 -21.22
CA SER A 207 -16.58 -34.05 -22.65
C SER A 207 -15.84 -35.29 -23.16
N GLN A 208 -15.03 -35.95 -22.32
CA GLN A 208 -14.36 -37.19 -22.73
C GLN A 208 -15.34 -38.37 -22.75
N PRO A 209 -15.25 -39.29 -23.73
CA PRO A 209 -16.00 -40.55 -23.68
C PRO A 209 -15.63 -41.34 -22.42
N ALA A 210 -16.62 -41.96 -21.78
CA ALA A 210 -16.50 -42.60 -20.47
C ALA A 210 -15.32 -43.59 -20.35
N ASP A 211 -14.93 -44.22 -21.47
CA ASP A 211 -13.82 -45.17 -21.56
C ASP A 211 -12.43 -44.53 -21.32
N VAL A 212 -12.25 -43.24 -21.62
CA VAL A 212 -10.98 -42.54 -21.37
C VAL A 212 -10.92 -42.04 -19.92
N VAL A 213 -12.04 -41.49 -19.41
CA VAL A 213 -12.15 -41.02 -18.02
C VAL A 213 -11.88 -42.16 -17.04
N ILE A 214 -12.48 -43.33 -17.26
CA ILE A 214 -12.26 -44.48 -16.37
C ILE A 214 -10.82 -45.02 -16.46
N LYS A 215 -10.15 -44.88 -17.62
CA LYS A 215 -8.76 -45.29 -17.80
C LYS A 215 -7.80 -44.36 -17.03
N GLU A 216 -8.01 -43.04 -17.11
CA GLU A 216 -7.22 -42.06 -16.36
C GLU A 216 -7.42 -42.21 -14.85
N LEU A 217 -8.67 -42.35 -14.39
CA LEU A 217 -8.97 -42.61 -12.97
C LEU A 217 -8.32 -43.90 -12.45
N ARG A 218 -8.31 -44.97 -13.25
CA ARG A 218 -7.62 -46.21 -12.87
C ARG A 218 -6.11 -46.02 -12.75
N LEU A 219 -5.49 -45.24 -13.63
CA LEU A 219 -4.06 -44.94 -13.55
C LEU A 219 -3.73 -44.15 -12.29
N GLU A 220 -4.53 -43.13 -11.97
CA GLU A 220 -4.36 -42.30 -10.77
C GLU A 220 -4.51 -43.13 -9.49
N VAL A 221 -5.58 -43.92 -9.37
CA VAL A 221 -5.82 -44.78 -8.20
C VAL A 221 -4.71 -45.84 -8.05
N THR A 222 -4.21 -46.40 -9.16
CA THR A 222 -3.10 -47.37 -9.12
C THR A 222 -1.80 -46.71 -8.66
N ALA A 223 -1.51 -45.49 -9.10
CA ALA A 223 -0.33 -44.74 -8.67
C ALA A 223 -0.39 -44.43 -7.16
N LEU A 224 -1.55 -43.98 -6.67
CA LEU A 224 -1.78 -43.73 -5.24
C LEU A 224 -1.64 -45.00 -4.39
N ALA A 225 -2.18 -46.12 -4.86
CA ALA A 225 -2.04 -47.41 -4.17
C ALA A 225 -0.58 -47.84 -4.05
N PHE A 226 0.21 -47.68 -5.13
CA PHE A 226 1.63 -47.99 -5.13
C PHE A 226 2.45 -47.06 -4.21
N GLU A 227 2.16 -45.75 -4.21
CA GLU A 227 2.82 -44.80 -3.32
C GLU A 227 2.53 -45.11 -1.84
N PHE A 228 1.27 -45.40 -1.52
CA PHE A 228 0.87 -45.81 -0.18
C PHE A 228 1.58 -47.11 0.22
N GLU A 229 1.57 -48.12 -0.65
CA GLU A 229 2.20 -49.41 -0.35
C GLU A 229 3.71 -49.27 -0.12
N SER A 230 4.41 -48.60 -1.05
CA SER A 230 5.87 -48.42 -0.96
C SER A 230 6.28 -47.63 0.28
N THR A 231 5.57 -46.55 0.60
CA THR A 231 5.88 -45.69 1.75
C THR A 231 5.50 -46.37 3.06
N ALA A 232 4.25 -46.83 3.18
CA ALA A 232 3.73 -47.38 4.43
C ALA A 232 4.36 -48.74 4.76
N LEU A 233 4.45 -49.66 3.79
CA LEU A 233 5.09 -50.97 4.03
C LEU A 233 6.60 -50.85 4.23
N GLY A 234 7.26 -49.93 3.51
CA GLY A 234 8.68 -49.64 3.72
C GLY A 234 8.96 -49.22 5.16
N ALA A 235 8.26 -48.19 5.63
CA ALA A 235 8.39 -47.70 7.00
C ALA A 235 8.03 -48.75 8.06
N LEU A 236 6.95 -49.52 7.83
CA LEU A 236 6.52 -50.56 8.75
C LEU A 236 7.54 -51.71 8.86
N ARG A 237 8.10 -52.16 7.73
CA ARG A 237 9.15 -53.20 7.71
C ARG A 237 10.41 -52.73 8.42
N GLU A 238 10.84 -51.50 8.19
CA GLU A 238 12.00 -50.94 8.88
C GLU A 238 11.77 -50.89 10.39
N GLY A 239 10.62 -50.38 10.83
CA GLY A 239 10.24 -50.32 12.23
C GLY A 239 10.19 -51.71 12.88
N PHE A 240 9.56 -52.68 12.22
CA PHE A 240 9.49 -54.06 12.72
C PHE A 240 10.85 -54.73 12.81
N THR A 241 11.75 -54.45 11.87
CA THR A 241 13.13 -54.97 11.89
C THR A 241 13.90 -54.41 13.09
N LYS A 242 13.78 -53.11 13.37
CA LYS A 242 14.39 -52.48 14.55
C LYS A 242 13.85 -53.07 15.86
N MET A 243 12.54 -53.30 15.94
CA MET A 243 11.93 -53.96 17.11
C MET A 243 12.40 -55.41 17.27
N ALA A 244 12.54 -56.16 16.18
CA ALA A 244 13.06 -57.53 16.23
C ALA A 244 14.52 -57.57 16.72
N GLN A 245 15.36 -56.63 16.25
CA GLN A 245 16.74 -56.49 16.72
C GLN A 245 16.78 -56.17 18.23
N HIS A 246 16.04 -55.15 18.68
CA HIS A 246 15.94 -54.82 20.11
C HIS A 246 15.42 -55.99 20.95
N GLY A 247 14.45 -56.75 20.46
CA GLY A 247 13.95 -57.95 21.15
C GLY A 247 15.02 -59.03 21.32
N SER A 248 15.90 -59.21 20.33
CA SER A 248 17.04 -60.14 20.42
C SER A 248 18.09 -59.71 21.45
N GLU A 249 18.31 -58.40 21.60
CA GLU A 249 19.29 -57.83 22.54
C GLU A 249 18.75 -57.71 23.98
N SER A 250 17.45 -57.44 24.15
CA SER A 250 16.81 -57.17 25.44
C SER A 250 16.03 -58.36 26.02
N GLY A 251 15.84 -59.44 25.24
CA GLY A 251 15.09 -60.64 25.65
C GLY A 251 13.56 -60.50 25.62
N HIS A 252 13.01 -59.39 25.13
CA HIS A 252 11.56 -59.15 25.07
C HIS A 252 10.98 -59.52 23.69
N ASP A 253 9.86 -60.24 23.68
CA ASP A 253 9.16 -60.60 22.43
C ASP A 253 8.12 -59.54 22.05
N HIS A 254 8.34 -58.88 20.92
CA HIS A 254 7.45 -57.83 20.40
C HIS A 254 6.47 -58.31 19.32
N ARG A 255 6.44 -59.61 19.00
CA ARG A 255 5.61 -60.15 17.90
C ARG A 255 4.12 -59.95 18.11
N ALA A 256 3.63 -59.99 19.34
CA ALA A 256 2.21 -59.75 19.65
C ALA A 256 1.78 -58.33 19.26
N PHE A 257 2.57 -57.33 19.64
CA PHE A 257 2.34 -55.93 19.26
C PHE A 257 2.41 -55.71 17.75
N GLN A 258 3.37 -56.34 17.07
CA GLN A 258 3.46 -56.28 15.60
C GLN A 258 2.23 -56.90 14.93
N ALA A 259 1.73 -58.03 15.45
CA ALA A 259 0.52 -58.68 14.96
C ALA A 259 -0.73 -57.81 15.15
N ASP A 260 -0.86 -57.13 16.30
CA ASP A 260 -1.99 -56.22 16.56
C ASP A 260 -1.99 -55.02 15.60
N LEU A 261 -0.82 -54.45 15.28
CA LEU A 261 -0.71 -53.37 14.29
C LEU A 261 -1.11 -53.84 12.88
N ILE A 262 -0.68 -55.03 12.47
CA ILE A 262 -1.11 -55.62 11.18
C ILE A 262 -2.61 -55.85 11.18
N ARG A 263 -3.17 -56.38 12.27
CA ARG A 263 -4.62 -56.59 12.41
C ARG A 263 -5.40 -55.29 12.27
N GLN A 264 -4.91 -54.19 12.82
CA GLN A 264 -5.53 -52.87 12.68
C GLN A 264 -5.55 -52.39 11.22
N LEU A 265 -4.44 -52.57 10.49
CA LEU A 265 -4.38 -52.23 9.05
C LEU A 265 -5.33 -53.09 8.23
N GLU A 266 -5.44 -54.39 8.53
CA GLU A 266 -6.42 -55.28 7.89
C GLU A 266 -7.86 -54.81 8.12
N VAL A 267 -8.21 -54.34 9.32
CA VAL A 267 -9.53 -53.79 9.63
C VAL A 267 -9.79 -52.53 8.81
N SER A 268 -8.82 -51.61 8.72
CA SER A 268 -8.94 -50.40 7.90
C SER A 268 -9.17 -50.74 6.42
N LEU A 269 -8.41 -51.71 5.87
CA LEU A 269 -8.61 -52.19 4.51
C LEU A 269 -9.95 -52.90 4.33
N ALA A 270 -10.45 -53.61 5.34
CA ALA A 270 -11.76 -54.23 5.32
C ALA A 270 -12.90 -53.20 5.33
N THR A 271 -12.74 -52.07 6.03
CA THR A 271 -13.68 -50.95 6.01
C THR A 271 -13.81 -50.38 4.60
N ILE A 272 -12.67 -50.10 3.94
CA ILE A 272 -12.65 -49.63 2.54
C ILE A 272 -13.31 -50.68 1.63
N ARG A 273 -12.97 -51.96 1.79
CA ARG A 273 -13.60 -53.06 1.04
C ARG A 273 -15.12 -53.07 1.20
N SER A 274 -15.62 -52.85 2.42
CA SER A 274 -17.06 -52.83 2.71
C SER A 274 -17.75 -51.59 2.13
N GLU A 275 -17.11 -50.42 2.23
CA GLU A 275 -17.63 -49.14 1.72
C GLU A 275 -17.88 -49.21 0.21
N PHE A 276 -16.98 -49.86 -0.53
CA PHE A 276 -17.09 -50.04 -1.98
C PHE A 276 -17.69 -51.38 -2.41
N HIS A 277 -18.23 -52.17 -1.46
CA HIS A 277 -18.82 -53.50 -1.71
C HIS A 277 -17.93 -54.45 -2.54
N LEU A 278 -16.61 -54.42 -2.31
CA LEU A 278 -15.64 -55.17 -3.10
C LEU A 278 -15.56 -56.65 -2.67
N PRO A 279 -15.45 -57.60 -3.62
CA PRO A 279 -15.29 -59.02 -3.29
C PRO A 279 -13.91 -59.31 -2.67
N ALA A 280 -13.82 -60.32 -1.79
CA ALA A 280 -12.58 -60.71 -1.12
C ALA A 280 -11.57 -61.43 -2.05
N ARG A 281 -12.04 -61.98 -3.17
CA ARG A 281 -11.25 -62.62 -4.22
C ARG A 281 -11.98 -62.37 -5.54
N GLN A 282 -11.27 -62.06 -6.62
CA GLN A 282 -11.86 -62.18 -7.95
C GLN A 282 -12.30 -63.65 -8.10
N GLY A 283 -13.59 -63.89 -8.30
CA GLY A 283 -14.03 -65.15 -8.89
C GLY A 283 -13.34 -65.30 -10.24
N ASP A 284 -13.17 -66.55 -10.69
CA ASP A 284 -12.47 -66.95 -11.93
C ASP A 284 -13.22 -66.52 -13.21
N SER A 285 -13.74 -65.29 -13.23
CA SER A 285 -14.41 -64.66 -14.36
C SER A 285 -13.54 -63.51 -14.82
N ASP A 286 -13.14 -63.54 -16.11
CA ASP A 286 -12.52 -62.41 -16.76
C ASP A 286 -13.35 -61.14 -16.50
N PRO A 287 -12.71 -60.01 -16.19
CA PRO A 287 -13.45 -58.79 -15.97
C PRO A 287 -14.22 -58.44 -17.25
N ILE A 288 -15.46 -57.98 -17.12
CA ILE A 288 -16.49 -57.86 -18.19
C ILE A 288 -16.01 -57.15 -19.47
N TRP A 289 -15.07 -56.20 -19.35
CA TRP A 289 -14.39 -55.51 -20.47
C TRP A 289 -13.36 -56.34 -21.28
N MET A 290 -13.10 -57.59 -20.93
CA MET A 290 -12.19 -58.52 -21.65
C MET A 290 -12.92 -59.56 -22.52
N GLU A 291 -14.26 -59.58 -22.53
CA GLU A 291 -14.99 -60.37 -23.53
C GLU A 291 -14.67 -59.81 -24.92
N LYS A 292 -13.80 -60.53 -25.65
CA LYS A 292 -13.55 -60.25 -27.07
C LYS A 292 -14.90 -60.32 -27.78
N ALA A 293 -15.28 -59.22 -28.44
CA ALA A 293 -16.38 -59.22 -29.40
C ALA A 293 -16.16 -60.38 -30.37
N GLU A 294 -17.00 -61.41 -30.28
CA GLU A 294 -17.02 -62.49 -31.26
C GLU A 294 -17.40 -61.91 -32.63
N ILE A 295 -16.61 -62.30 -33.63
CA ILE A 295 -16.66 -61.87 -35.04
C ILE A 295 -17.89 -62.43 -35.74
#